data_AF-A0A922WNW0-F1
#
_entry.id   AF-A0A922WNW0-F1
#
_cell.length_a   1.000
_cell.length_b   1.000
_cell.length_c   1.000
_cell.angle_alpha   90.00
_cell.angle_beta   90.00
_cell.angle_gamma   90.00
#
_symmetry.space_group_name_H-M   'P 1'
#
loop_
_entity.id
_entity.type
_entity.pdbx_description
1 polymer ?
#
loop_
_entity_poly.entity_id
_entity_poly.type
_entity_poly.pdbx_seq_one_letter_code
_entity_poly.pdbx_strand_id
1 'polypeptide(L)'
;EWHTVAIFTEGLVGVVERYLKKGSKVFVEGKLQTRKWQDQNGQDRYSTEIVIQGLGGTLTMLDGAAGGGAGGGGMGGGGARSGGSSGGYGGASGGSSGGGWDQGGGSSGGAGAGGGGYDDLDDDIPF
;
A
#
# COMPACT_ATOMS: atom_id res chain seq x y z
N GLU A 1 4.13 -25.36 -12.24
CA GLU A 1 5.30 -24.47 -12.07
C GLU A 1 5.15 -23.66 -10.79
N TRP A 2 6.25 -23.09 -10.29
CA TRP A 2 6.28 -22.25 -9.09
C TRP A 2 6.92 -20.91 -9.43
N HIS A 3 6.31 -19.83 -8.95
CA HIS A 3 6.76 -18.46 -9.19
C HIS A 3 7.01 -17.76 -7.85
N THR A 4 8.13 -17.06 -7.74
CA THR A 4 8.43 -16.19 -6.59
C THR A 4 8.02 -14.77 -6.94
N VAL A 5 7.19 -14.16 -6.09
CA VAL A 5 6.70 -12.78 -6.26
C VAL A 5 7.19 -11.94 -5.07
N ALA A 6 7.87 -10.84 -5.37
CA ALA A 6 8.35 -9.89 -4.36
C ALA A 6 7.57 -8.57 -4.48
N ILE A 7 6.94 -8.15 -3.38
CA ILE A 7 6.05 -6.97 -3.34
C ILE A 7 6.68 -5.95 -2.39
N PHE A 8 7.05 -4.80 -2.92
CA PHE A 8 7.66 -3.70 -2.16
C PHE A 8 6.73 -2.48 -2.02
N THR A 9 5.63 -2.44 -2.78
CA THR A 9 4.63 -1.37 -2.67
C THR A 9 3.81 -1.54 -1.38
N GLU A 10 3.98 -0.63 -0.42
CA GLU A 10 3.34 -0.70 0.91
C GLU A 10 1.82 -0.92 0.85
N GLY A 11 1.12 -0.22 -0.05
CA GLY A 11 -0.33 -0.35 -0.20
C GLY A 11 -0.77 -1.77 -0.56
N LEU A 12 0.02 -2.48 -1.39
CA LEU A 12 -0.27 -3.87 -1.76
C LEU A 12 0.11 -4.85 -0.65
N VAL A 13 1.20 -4.59 0.09
CA VAL A 13 1.59 -5.41 1.25
C VAL A 13 0.43 -5.48 2.25
N GLY A 14 -0.17 -4.34 2.58
CA GLY A 14 -1.31 -4.29 3.50
C GLY A 14 -2.58 -4.99 2.97
N VAL A 15 -2.75 -5.12 1.65
CA VAL A 15 -3.85 -5.93 1.06
C VAL A 15 -3.52 -7.41 1.17
N VAL A 16 -2.29 -7.80 0.84
CA VAL A 16 -1.85 -9.19 0.90
C VAL A 16 -1.96 -9.74 2.31
N GLU A 17 -1.48 -9.00 3.31
CA GLU A 17 -1.52 -9.41 4.72
C GLU A 17 -2.96 -9.63 5.22
N ARG A 18 -3.90 -8.78 4.81
CA ARG A 18 -5.29 -8.83 5.31
C ARG A 18 -6.16 -9.85 4.58
N TYR A 19 -5.91 -10.10 3.29
CA TYR A 19 -6.87 -10.82 2.46
C TYR A 19 -6.32 -12.08 1.80
N LEU A 20 -5.00 -12.23 1.64
CA LEU A 20 -4.44 -13.45 1.05
C LEU A 20 -4.19 -14.51 2.11
N LYS A 21 -4.57 -15.73 1.76
CA LYS A 21 -4.29 -16.94 2.53
C LYS A 21 -3.80 -18.03 1.59
N LYS A 22 -3.26 -19.12 2.17
CA LYS A 22 -2.90 -20.29 1.37
C LYS A 22 -4.11 -20.78 0.57
N GLY A 23 -3.92 -20.95 -0.74
CA GLY A 23 -4.95 -21.37 -1.67
C GLY A 23 -5.71 -20.23 -2.35
N SER A 24 -5.46 -18.97 -1.98
CA SER A 24 -6.08 -17.82 -2.66
C SER A 24 -5.68 -17.74 -4.12
N LYS A 25 -6.65 -17.53 -5.01
CA LYS A 25 -6.39 -17.29 -6.43
C LYS A 25 -6.16 -15.80 -6.67
N VAL A 26 -5.06 -15.49 -7.35
CA VAL A 26 -4.66 -14.10 -7.64
C VAL A 26 -4.18 -13.97 -9.08
N PHE A 27 -4.41 -12.79 -9.65
CA PHE A 27 -3.69 -12.28 -10.81
C PHE A 27 -2.58 -11.36 -10.30
N VAL A 28 -1.39 -11.51 -10.87
CA VAL A 28 -0.20 -10.75 -10.51
C VAL A 28 0.43 -10.22 -11.79
N GLU A 29 0.68 -8.92 -11.83
CA GLU A 29 1.45 -8.27 -12.88
C GLU A 29 2.60 -7.50 -12.24
N GLY A 30 3.81 -7.73 -12.74
CA GLY A 30 5.01 -7.06 -12.28
C GLY A 30 6.14 -7.23 -13.28
N LYS A 31 7.33 -6.76 -12.92
CA LYS A 31 8.52 -6.87 -13.77
C LYS A 31 9.32 -8.11 -13.41
N LEU A 32 9.79 -8.86 -14.40
CA LEU A 32 10.77 -9.92 -14.17
C LEU A 32 12.12 -9.29 -13.84
N GLN A 33 12.68 -9.68 -12.70
CA GLN A 33 14.03 -9.27 -12.30
C GLN A 33 14.85 -10.51 -11.95
N THR A 34 16.06 -10.56 -12.48
CA THR A 34 17.04 -11.60 -12.14
C THR A 34 18.11 -10.98 -11.26
N ARG A 35 18.24 -11.48 -10.03
CA ARG A 35 19.31 -11.09 -9.11
C ARG A 35 20.36 -12.18 -8.99
N LYS A 36 21.59 -11.76 -8.77
CA LYS A 36 22.75 -12.61 -8.47
C LYS A 36 22.97 -12.61 -6.96
N TRP A 37 23.24 -13.77 -6.38
CA TRP A 37 23.61 -13.92 -4.98
C TRP A 37 24.61 -15.05 -4.81
N GLN A 38 25.37 -15.07 -3.72
CA GLN A 38 26.33 -16.14 -3.43
C GLN A 38 25.75 -17.12 -2.43
N ASP A 39 25.88 -18.42 -2.71
CA ASP A 39 25.53 -19.45 -1.73
C ASP A 39 26.60 -19.63 -0.66
N GLN A 40 26.34 -20.49 0.32
CA GLN A 40 27.24 -20.72 1.47
C GLN A 40 28.63 -21.21 1.06
N ASN A 41 28.77 -21.76 -0.15
CA ASN A 41 30.05 -22.22 -0.68
C ASN A 41 30.76 -21.14 -1.53
N GLY A 42 30.20 -19.92 -1.57
CA GLY A 42 30.72 -18.81 -2.37
C GLY A 42 30.39 -18.92 -3.86
N GLN A 43 29.50 -19.82 -4.28
CA GLN A 43 29.15 -19.98 -5.69
C GLN A 43 28.07 -18.99 -6.10
N ASP A 44 28.25 -18.41 -7.30
CA ASP A 44 27.28 -17.49 -7.89
C ASP A 44 26.00 -18.23 -8.28
N ARG A 45 24.86 -17.72 -7.80
CA ARG A 45 23.52 -18.21 -8.07
C ARG A 45 22.65 -17.09 -8.62
N TYR A 46 21.68 -17.46 -9.45
CA TYR A 46 20.73 -16.54 -10.05
C TYR A 46 19.31 -16.91 -9.64
N SER A 47 18.49 -15.91 -9.37
CA SER A 47 17.08 -16.10 -9.06
C SER A 47 16.26 -15.06 -9.81
N THR A 48 15.28 -15.53 -10.57
CA THR A 48 14.34 -14.69 -11.30
C THR A 48 13.03 -14.61 -10.54
N GLU A 49 12.59 -13.39 -10.25
CA GLU A 49 11.42 -13.08 -9.43
C GLU A 49 10.51 -12.11 -10.19
N ILE A 50 9.20 -12.17 -9.91
CA ILE A 50 8.24 -11.14 -10.35
C ILE A 50 8.21 -10.05 -9.28
N VAL A 51 8.67 -8.85 -9.62
CA VAL A 51 8.80 -7.73 -8.68
C VAL A 51 7.73 -6.68 -8.93
N ILE A 52 6.99 -6.34 -7.87
CA ILE A 52 5.99 -5.27 -7.86
C ILE A 52 6.51 -4.13 -6.99
N GLN A 53 6.86 -3.01 -7.65
CA GLN A 53 7.40 -1.80 -7.01
C GLN A 53 6.84 -0.53 -7.67
N GLY A 54 6.58 0.49 -6.84
CA GLY A 54 6.03 1.77 -7.28
C GLY A 54 4.67 1.60 -7.99
N LEU A 55 4.48 2.34 -9.09
CA LEU A 55 3.28 2.28 -9.95
C LEU A 55 3.32 1.16 -10.99
N GLY A 56 4.35 0.30 -10.97
CA GLY A 56 4.68 -0.60 -12.08
C GLY A 56 4.12 -2.03 -11.99
N GLY A 57 3.13 -2.29 -11.13
CA GLY A 57 2.54 -3.62 -11.01
C GLY A 57 1.23 -3.62 -10.24
N THR A 58 0.49 -4.72 -10.36
CA THR A 58 -0.83 -4.90 -9.77
C THR A 58 -1.01 -6.31 -9.21
N LEU A 59 -1.86 -6.41 -8.19
CA LEU A 59 -2.33 -7.66 -7.64
C LEU A 59 -3.85 -7.60 -7.53
N THR A 60 -4.53 -8.57 -8.14
CA THR A 60 -5.99 -8.67 -8.11
C THR A 60 -6.39 -10.03 -7.56
N MET A 61 -7.24 -10.04 -6.53
CA MET A 61 -7.83 -11.27 -6.02
C MET A 61 -8.88 -11.78 -7.01
N LEU A 62 -8.78 -13.07 -7.36
CA LEU A 62 -9.68 -13.74 -8.30
C LEU A 62 -10.63 -14.71 -7.62
N ASP A 63 -10.46 -14.91 -6.30
CA ASP A 63 -11.47 -15.54 -5.49
C ASP A 63 -12.67 -14.59 -5.47
N GLY A 64 -13.71 -14.93 -6.25
CA GLY A 64 -14.97 -14.22 -6.22
C GLY A 64 -15.45 -14.10 -4.77
N ALA A 65 -16.15 -13.02 -4.45
CA ALA A 65 -16.64 -12.72 -3.10
C ALA A 65 -17.10 -13.99 -2.38
N ALA A 66 -16.29 -14.47 -1.44
CA ALA A 66 -16.66 -15.55 -0.56
C ALA A 66 -17.73 -15.01 0.41
N GLY A 67 -18.96 -14.93 -0.08
CA GLY A 67 -20.06 -14.22 0.57
C GLY A 67 -21.34 -14.32 -0.23
N GLY A 68 -21.79 -15.53 -0.52
CA GLY A 68 -23.10 -15.77 -1.14
C GLY A 68 -23.50 -17.24 -1.28
N GLY A 69 -22.78 -18.17 -0.63
CA GLY A 69 -23.19 -19.57 -0.49
C GLY A 69 -23.91 -19.77 0.84
N ALA A 70 -24.97 -19.01 1.10
CA ALA A 70 -25.91 -19.34 2.17
C ALA A 70 -26.95 -20.30 1.59
N GLY A 71 -26.75 -21.60 1.82
CA GLY A 71 -27.82 -22.56 1.69
C GLY A 71 -28.94 -22.26 2.69
N GLY A 72 -30.18 -22.51 2.27
CA GLY A 72 -31.32 -22.74 3.15
C GLY A 72 -32.15 -21.50 3.49
N GLY A 73 -33.34 -21.41 2.88
CA GLY A 73 -34.38 -20.47 3.32
C GLY A 73 -35.42 -20.17 2.25
N GLY A 74 -36.19 -21.18 1.83
CA GLY A 74 -37.44 -20.92 1.11
C GLY A 74 -38.45 -20.23 2.03
N MET A 75 -38.72 -18.95 1.79
CA MET A 75 -39.87 -18.17 2.26
C MET A 75 -40.07 -17.09 1.19
N GLY A 76 -41.10 -17.07 0.35
CA GLY A 76 -42.51 -17.23 0.66
C GLY A 76 -43.11 -15.86 1.01
N GLY A 77 -43.74 -15.20 0.02
CA GLY A 77 -44.56 -13.98 0.18
C GLY A 77 -43.79 -12.67 -0.05
N GLY A 78 -44.23 -11.68 -0.81
CA GLY A 78 -45.55 -11.33 -1.30
C GLY A 78 -45.77 -9.82 -1.08
N GLY A 79 -46.15 -9.07 -2.12
CA GLY A 79 -46.85 -7.78 -1.94
C GLY A 79 -46.10 -6.47 -2.22
N ALA A 80 -46.22 -6.00 -3.45
CA ALA A 80 -46.75 -4.69 -3.88
C ALA A 80 -46.38 -3.35 -3.14
N ARG A 81 -46.05 -2.37 -4.01
CA ARG A 81 -46.60 -0.99 -4.17
C ARG A 81 -46.11 0.21 -3.31
N SER A 82 -45.62 1.21 -4.05
CA SER A 82 -46.15 2.60 -4.17
C SER A 82 -45.64 3.73 -3.26
N GLY A 83 -45.24 4.83 -3.94
CA GLY A 83 -45.38 6.24 -3.52
C GLY A 83 -44.26 6.77 -2.62
N GLY A 84 -43.70 7.97 -2.76
CA GLY A 84 -44.10 9.20 -3.46
C GLY A 84 -43.64 10.40 -2.61
N SER A 85 -43.48 11.58 -3.24
CA SER A 85 -43.23 12.93 -2.65
C SER A 85 -41.83 13.24 -2.12
N SER A 86 -41.07 14.22 -2.65
CA SER A 86 -41.31 15.67 -2.86
C SER A 86 -40.76 16.53 -1.71
N GLY A 87 -39.84 17.44 -2.05
CA GLY A 87 -39.71 18.75 -1.41
C GLY A 87 -38.53 18.93 -0.44
N GLY A 88 -37.75 19.99 -0.63
CA GLY A 88 -36.83 20.50 0.40
C GLY A 88 -35.70 21.41 -0.11
N TYR A 89 -35.93 22.71 0.01
CA TYR A 89 -35.17 23.91 -0.37
C TYR A 89 -34.01 24.29 0.59
N GLY A 90 -33.08 25.13 0.09
CA GLY A 90 -32.20 26.02 0.89
C GLY A 90 -30.83 25.42 1.23
N GLY A 91 -29.66 25.99 0.91
CA GLY A 91 -29.30 27.38 0.64
C GLY A 91 -28.39 27.88 1.78
N ALA A 92 -27.08 28.04 1.52
CA ALA A 92 -26.20 29.09 2.06
C ALA A 92 -24.72 28.73 1.81
N SER A 93 -24.12 29.49 0.89
CA SER A 93 -22.72 29.51 0.51
C SER A 93 -21.87 30.35 1.47
N GLY A 94 -20.75 29.79 1.91
CA GLY A 94 -19.42 30.42 2.00
C GLY A 94 -19.25 31.71 2.82
N GLY A 95 -18.75 31.58 4.05
CA GLY A 95 -18.15 32.66 4.84
C GLY A 95 -16.81 33.14 4.26
N SER A 96 -16.63 34.46 4.11
CA SER A 96 -15.76 35.35 4.92
C SER A 96 -14.27 34.97 4.91
N SER A 97 -13.39 35.63 4.14
CA SER A 97 -12.81 36.98 4.32
C SER A 97 -11.68 37.06 5.37
N GLY A 98 -10.51 37.57 4.94
CA GLY A 98 -9.36 37.97 5.76
C GLY A 98 -8.19 36.99 5.60
N GLY A 99 -6.98 37.33 5.16
CA GLY A 99 -6.21 38.56 5.31
C GLY A 99 -5.14 38.35 6.39
N GLY A 100 -3.86 38.55 6.07
CA GLY A 100 -2.80 38.57 7.10
C GLY A 100 -1.41 38.24 6.56
N TRP A 101 -0.56 39.28 6.48
CA TRP A 101 0.84 39.25 6.10
C TRP A 101 1.71 39.00 7.36
N ASP A 102 3.03 39.00 7.17
CA ASP A 102 4.08 39.08 8.19
C ASP A 102 4.45 37.74 8.87
N GLN A 103 5.70 37.37 9.15
CA GLN A 103 6.94 38.12 9.22
C GLN A 103 8.12 37.13 9.22
N GLY A 104 9.22 37.50 8.55
CA GLY A 104 10.48 36.78 8.69
C GLY A 104 11.29 37.22 9.91
N GLY A 105 12.38 36.49 10.15
CA GLY A 105 13.55 36.98 10.89
C GLY A 105 14.00 36.11 12.06
N GLY A 106 15.31 35.81 12.10
CA GLY A 106 16.02 35.72 13.38
C GLY A 106 16.98 34.55 13.56
N SER A 107 18.23 34.79 13.19
CA SER A 107 19.45 34.02 13.49
C SER A 107 19.77 33.92 14.99
N SER A 108 20.32 32.79 15.43
CA SER A 108 21.42 32.63 16.42
C SER A 108 21.64 31.12 16.62
N GLY A 109 22.83 30.52 16.55
CA GLY A 109 24.13 30.97 17.01
C GLY A 109 24.48 30.21 18.29
N GLY A 110 25.24 29.12 18.19
CA GLY A 110 25.65 28.33 19.36
C GLY A 110 26.72 27.30 19.03
N ALA A 111 27.98 27.67 19.26
CA ALA A 111 29.14 26.80 19.20
C ALA A 111 29.23 25.90 20.43
N GLY A 112 29.56 24.63 20.23
CA GLY A 112 29.88 23.67 21.28
C GLY A 112 30.95 22.71 20.78
N ALA A 113 32.16 22.83 21.35
CA ALA A 113 33.27 21.93 21.14
C ALA A 113 33.16 20.70 22.06
N GLY A 114 33.57 19.55 21.54
CA GLY A 114 33.62 18.23 22.20
C GLY A 114 33.23 17.19 21.16
N GLY A 115 34.13 16.42 20.56
CA GLY A 115 35.12 15.57 21.20
C GLY A 115 34.57 14.13 21.12
N GLY A 116 35.10 13.32 20.21
CA GLY A 116 34.76 11.90 20.06
C GLY A 116 34.63 11.49 18.59
N GLY A 117 35.56 10.64 18.14
CA GLY A 117 35.69 10.20 16.75
C GLY A 117 34.42 9.59 16.18
N TYR A 118 34.11 10.01 14.95
CA TYR A 118 33.12 9.38 14.07
C TYR A 118 33.77 8.88 12.77
N ASP A 119 35.10 8.95 12.65
CA ASP A 119 35.83 8.46 11.47
C ASP A 119 35.69 6.92 11.30
N ASP A 120 35.39 6.18 12.38
CA ASP A 120 35.21 4.72 12.37
C ASP A 120 33.76 4.28 12.07
N LEU A 121 32.79 5.20 11.99
CA LEU A 121 31.37 4.89 11.74
C LEU A 121 30.95 5.11 10.28
N ASP A 122 31.78 5.80 9.49
CA ASP A 122 31.58 6.00 8.04
C ASP A 122 32.23 4.88 7.19
N ASP A 123 33.09 4.04 7.77
CA ASP A 123 33.88 3.01 7.04
C ASP A 123 33.28 1.58 7.12
N ASP A 124 32.16 1.41 7.84
CA ASP A 124 31.50 0.12 8.08
C ASP A 124 30.02 0.10 7.60
N ILE A 125 29.75 0.64 6.41
CA ILE A 125 28.49 0.38 5.69
C ILE A 125 28.72 -0.69 4.62
N PRO A 126 28.58 -2.00 4.92
CA PRO A 126 28.59 -3.03 3.89
C PRO A 126 27.33 -2.94 3.02
N PHE A 127 27.52 -3.02 1.70
CA PHE A 127 26.48 -3.09 0.67
C PHE A 127 25.66 -4.38 0.71
#